data_AF-A0A2E7P4S0-F1
#
_entry.id   AF-A0A2E7P4S0-F1
#
_cell.length_a   1.000
_cell.length_b   1.000
_cell.length_c   1.000
_cell.angle_alpha   90.00
_cell.angle_beta   90.00
_cell.angle_gamma   90.00
#
_symmetry.space_group_name_H-M   'P 1'
#
loop_
_entity.id
_entity.type
_entity.pdbx_description
1 polymer ?
#
loop_
_entity_poly.entity_id
_entity_poly.type
_entity_poly.pdbx_seq_one_letter_code
_entity_poly.pdbx_strand_id
1 'polypeptide(L)'
;MRILRMAMKDCAMSVHPASNCSRPAPAAHVVPLNDTAQSVINGQRGKDAKYVFPYRGGRIVEMGNNGWNQARERAKLPQVRVHDLRHTYGTRLRAAGVSEEDRALLLGHANKSMPEHYATGTVERLVDQANKVELKRKRMTILRVVNG
;
A
#
# COMPACT_ATOMS: atom_id res chain seq x y z
N MET A 1 -9.05 -3.47 -3.18
CA MET A 1 -8.41 -2.31 -2.52
C MET A 1 -8.94 -2.18 -1.10
N ARG A 2 -8.08 -2.39 -0.10
CA ARG A 2 -8.46 -2.52 1.32
C ARG A 2 -7.89 -1.41 2.22
N ILE A 3 -7.29 -0.36 1.64
CA ILE A 3 -6.65 0.77 2.37
C ILE A 3 -7.62 1.44 3.37
N LEU A 4 -8.93 1.38 3.11
CA LEU A 4 -9.97 1.95 3.98
C LEU A 4 -10.26 1.15 5.25
N ARG A 5 -9.71 -0.05 5.39
CA ARG A 5 -9.91 -0.91 6.57
C ARG A 5 -8.76 -0.80 7.58
N MET A 6 -7.86 0.17 7.44
CA MET A 6 -6.74 0.35 8.38
C MET A 6 -7.25 0.92 9.71
N ALA A 7 -7.15 0.10 10.77
CA ALA A 7 -7.39 0.52 12.14
C ALA A 7 -6.07 0.93 12.81
N MET A 8 -6.13 1.88 13.74
CA MET A 8 -4.97 2.36 14.51
C MET A 8 -4.29 1.27 15.35
N LYS A 9 -4.96 0.13 15.57
CA LYS A 9 -4.44 -1.01 16.34
C LYS A 9 -3.27 -1.74 15.67
N ASP A 10 -2.95 -1.46 14.40
CA ASP A 10 -1.98 -2.25 13.62
C ASP A 10 -0.69 -1.50 13.29
N CYS A 11 -0.25 -0.56 14.14
CA CYS A 11 0.94 0.24 13.86
C CYS A 11 2.04 0.14 14.93
N ALA A 12 1.94 -0.85 15.81
CA ALA A 12 3.06 -1.39 16.56
C ALA A 12 3.12 -2.88 16.23
N MET A 13 4.22 -3.32 15.62
CA MET A 13 4.57 -4.74 15.55
C MET A 13 4.79 -5.23 16.98
N SER A 14 3.70 -5.63 17.62
CA SER A 14 3.71 -6.34 18.89
C SER A 14 3.11 -7.70 18.59
N VAL A 15 3.98 -8.64 18.26
CA VAL A 15 3.70 -10.07 18.30
C VAL A 15 3.35 -10.42 19.76
N HIS A 16 2.06 -10.42 20.08
CA HIS A 16 1.55 -11.07 21.28
C HIS A 16 0.65 -12.22 20.83
N PRO A 17 0.87 -13.46 21.32
CA PRO A 17 -0.01 -14.57 21.01
C PRO A 17 -1.34 -14.35 21.74
N ALA A 18 -2.40 -14.03 20.99
CA ALA A 18 -3.74 -13.93 21.55
C ALA A 18 -4.31 -15.34 21.78
N SER A 19 -4.54 -15.61 23.07
CA SER A 19 -5.22 -16.77 23.63
C SER A 19 -6.61 -17.01 23.03
N ASN A 20 -6.86 -18.26 22.65
CA ASN A 20 -8.13 -19.00 22.54
C ASN A 20 -9.38 -18.21 22.06
N CYS A 21 -9.55 -18.10 20.74
CA CYS A 21 -10.84 -17.81 20.10
C CYS A 21 -11.19 -18.94 19.12
N SER A 22 -12.32 -19.61 19.35
CA SER A 22 -12.85 -20.76 18.59
C SER A 22 -13.37 -20.46 17.18
N ARG A 23 -12.95 -19.33 16.59
CA ARG A 23 -13.10 -19.02 15.16
C ARG A 23 -11.76 -18.49 14.66
N PRO A 24 -11.13 -19.07 13.63
CA PRO A 24 -9.92 -18.50 13.07
C PRO A 24 -10.24 -17.09 12.58
N ALA A 25 -9.66 -16.08 13.23
CA ALA A 25 -9.70 -14.72 12.73
C ALA A 25 -9.15 -14.73 11.29
N PRO A 26 -9.76 -14.00 10.35
CA PRO A 26 -9.21 -13.89 9.01
C PRO A 26 -7.76 -13.42 9.14
N ALA A 27 -6.83 -14.17 8.53
CA ALA A 27 -5.40 -13.90 8.63
C ALA A 27 -5.13 -12.41 8.44
N ALA A 28 -4.52 -11.78 9.45
CA ALA A 28 -4.23 -10.36 9.45
C ALA A 28 -3.35 -10.07 8.22
N HIS A 29 -3.87 -9.25 7.30
CA HIS A 29 -3.16 -8.90 6.08
C HIS A 29 -2.25 -7.70 6.37
N VAL A 30 -0.94 -7.94 6.39
CA VAL A 30 0.06 -6.89 6.58
C VAL A 30 0.34 -6.21 5.23
N VAL A 31 0.40 -4.88 5.21
CA VAL A 31 0.81 -4.10 4.04
C VAL A 31 2.08 -3.34 4.41
N PRO A 32 3.25 -3.69 3.85
CA PRO A 32 4.46 -2.89 3.99
C PRO A 32 4.21 -1.48 3.44
N LEU A 33 4.56 -0.46 4.22
CA LEU A 33 4.38 0.94 3.86
C LEU A 33 5.72 1.51 3.40
N ASN A 34 5.68 2.34 2.36
CA ASN A 34 6.81 3.19 2.02
C ASN A 34 6.85 4.42 2.95
N ASP A 35 7.97 5.13 2.95
CA ASP A 35 8.23 6.24 3.87
C ASP A 35 7.19 7.36 3.73
N THR A 36 6.77 7.67 2.49
CA THR A 36 5.70 8.63 2.24
C THR A 36 4.38 8.19 2.90
N ALA A 37 3.95 6.94 2.74
CA ALA A 37 2.72 6.45 3.37
C ALA A 37 2.84 6.40 4.89
N GLN A 38 4.00 5.99 5.41
CA GLN A 38 4.28 5.95 6.84
C GLN A 38 4.19 7.35 7.47
N SER A 39 4.72 8.38 6.80
CA SER A 39 4.62 9.78 7.23
C SER A 39 3.17 10.25 7.32
N VAL A 40 2.35 9.93 6.31
CA VAL A 40 0.91 10.27 6.32
C VAL A 40 0.18 9.62 7.50
N ILE A 41 0.44 8.33 7.77
CA ILE A 41 -0.18 7.62 8.90
C ILE A 41 0.28 8.19 10.23
N ASN A 42 1.58 8.47 10.37
CA ASN A 42 2.12 9.09 11.57
C ASN A 42 1.45 10.44 11.84
N GLY A 43 1.16 11.23 10.80
CA GLY A 43 0.40 12.48 10.93
C GLY A 43 -1.09 12.31 11.27
N GLN A 44 -1.64 11.09 11.28
CA GLN A 44 -2.99 10.80 11.77
C GLN A 44 -3.01 10.27 13.21
N ARG A 45 -1.85 9.90 13.77
CA ARG A 45 -1.79 9.37 15.13
C ARG A 45 -2.31 10.41 16.13
N GLY A 46 -3.08 9.94 17.10
CA GLY A 46 -3.69 10.79 18.14
C GLY A 46 -4.97 11.52 17.74
N LYS A 47 -5.40 11.50 16.46
CA LYS A 47 -6.64 12.16 16.03
C LYS A 47 -7.90 11.33 16.30
N ASP A 48 -7.79 10.01 16.24
CA ASP A 48 -8.87 9.07 16.53
C ASP A 48 -8.29 7.83 17.22
N ALA A 49 -9.03 7.29 18.19
CA ALA A 49 -8.59 6.16 18.99
C ALA A 49 -8.61 4.82 18.23
N LYS A 50 -9.35 4.74 17.12
CA LYS A 50 -9.67 3.47 16.44
C LYS A 50 -9.30 3.45 14.97
N TYR A 51 -9.48 4.53 14.22
CA TYR A 51 -9.32 4.57 12.76
C TYR A 51 -8.20 5.51 12.33
N VAL A 52 -7.38 5.10 11.36
CA VAL A 52 -6.33 5.97 10.80
C VAL A 52 -6.95 7.13 10.01
N PHE A 53 -8.06 6.86 9.32
CA PHE A 53 -8.82 7.88 8.58
C PHE A 53 -10.29 7.87 9.03
N PRO A 54 -10.63 8.65 10.08
CA PRO A 54 -12.00 8.76 10.56
C PRO A 54 -12.85 9.68 9.66
N TYR A 55 -14.15 9.39 9.58
CA TYR A 55 -15.14 10.27 8.97
C TYR A 55 -16.45 10.17 9.74
N ARG A 56 -16.91 11.31 10.30
CA ARG A 56 -18.15 11.41 11.11
C ARG A 56 -18.28 10.35 12.21
N GLY A 57 -17.20 10.11 12.95
CA GLY A 57 -17.16 9.11 14.05
C GLY A 57 -17.11 7.65 13.58
N GLY A 58 -17.04 7.40 12.27
CA GLY A 58 -16.92 6.08 11.67
C GLY A 58 -15.69 5.94 10.78
N ARG A 59 -15.53 4.76 10.20
CA ARG A 59 -14.52 4.51 9.17
C ARG A 59 -15.02 4.99 7.81
N ILE A 60 -14.10 5.38 6.94
CA ILE A 60 -14.41 5.52 5.52
C ILE A 60 -14.71 4.13 4.94
N VAL A 61 -15.84 3.99 4.26
CA VAL A 61 -16.28 2.68 3.69
C VAL A 61 -15.87 2.55 2.23
N GLU A 62 -15.87 3.67 1.49
CA GLU A 62 -15.61 3.70 0.05
C GLU A 62 -14.55 4.73 -0.33
N MET A 63 -13.76 4.36 -1.34
CA MET A 63 -12.62 5.14 -1.82
C MET A 63 -13.05 6.17 -2.86
N GLY A 64 -14.14 5.90 -3.59
CA GLY A 64 -14.74 6.81 -4.57
C GLY A 64 -15.63 7.88 -3.93
N ASN A 65 -15.23 8.41 -2.78
CA ASN A 65 -15.99 9.42 -2.05
C ASN A 65 -15.68 10.85 -2.53
N ASN A 66 -16.38 11.84 -1.99
CA ASN A 66 -16.16 13.25 -2.32
C ASN A 66 -14.72 13.72 -2.08
N GLY A 67 -14.05 13.20 -1.05
CA GLY A 67 -12.64 13.51 -0.78
C GLY A 67 -11.71 13.06 -1.90
N TRP A 68 -11.96 11.90 -2.50
CA TRP A 68 -11.23 11.42 -3.68
C TRP A 68 -11.50 12.28 -4.91
N ASN A 69 -12.75 12.65 -5.16
CA ASN A 69 -13.10 13.50 -6.30
C ASN A 69 -12.43 14.88 -6.19
N GLN A 70 -12.51 15.51 -5.01
CA GLN A 70 -11.84 16.80 -4.75
C GLN A 70 -10.30 16.69 -4.81
N ALA A 71 -9.72 15.56 -4.39
CA ALA A 71 -8.28 15.35 -4.52
C ALA A 71 -7.83 15.29 -5.99
N ARG A 72 -8.59 14.60 -6.85
CA ARG A 72 -8.32 14.52 -8.29
C ARG A 72 -8.48 15.86 -9.00
N GLU A 73 -9.52 16.61 -8.66
CA GLU A 73 -9.75 17.95 -9.22
C GLU A 73 -8.59 18.89 -8.88
N ARG A 74 -8.17 18.93 -7.60
CA ARG A 74 -7.01 19.71 -7.16
C ARG A 74 -5.70 19.28 -7.83
N ALA A 75 -5.54 17.98 -8.08
CA ALA A 75 -4.41 17.44 -8.81
C ALA A 75 -4.50 17.61 -10.34
N LYS A 76 -5.59 18.16 -10.87
CA LYS A 76 -5.89 18.28 -12.31
C LYS A 76 -5.87 16.95 -13.06
N LEU A 77 -6.38 15.89 -12.42
CA LEU A 77 -6.45 14.51 -12.92
C LEU A 77 -7.88 13.93 -12.87
N PRO A 78 -8.87 14.58 -13.54
CA PRO A 78 -10.28 14.21 -13.44
C PRO A 78 -10.61 12.83 -14.02
N GLN A 79 -9.74 12.20 -14.80
CA GLN A 79 -9.94 10.89 -15.42
C GLN A 79 -9.35 9.71 -14.61
N VAL A 80 -8.47 9.99 -13.65
CA VAL A 80 -7.73 8.93 -12.92
C VAL A 80 -8.63 8.18 -11.96
N ARG A 81 -8.75 6.87 -12.12
CA ARG A 81 -9.47 5.98 -11.19
C ARG A 81 -8.54 5.53 -10.08
N VAL A 82 -9.12 5.13 -8.95
CA VAL A 82 -8.31 4.65 -7.82
C VAL A 82 -7.53 3.37 -8.18
N HIS A 83 -8.07 2.53 -9.07
CA HIS A 83 -7.37 1.36 -9.61
C HIS A 83 -6.16 1.73 -10.48
N ASP A 84 -6.19 2.87 -11.16
CA ASP A 84 -5.06 3.34 -11.98
C ASP A 84 -3.85 3.67 -11.10
N LEU A 85 -4.08 4.13 -9.86
CA LEU A 85 -3.00 4.32 -8.88
C LEU A 85 -2.33 3.00 -8.51
N ARG A 86 -3.10 1.92 -8.35
CA ARG A 86 -2.57 0.58 -8.08
C ARG A 86 -1.77 0.04 -9.27
N HIS A 87 -2.27 0.24 -10.49
CA HIS A 87 -1.52 -0.12 -11.70
C HIS A 87 -0.24 0.70 -11.82
N THR A 88 -0.30 2.01 -11.55
CA THR A 88 0.86 2.90 -11.57
C THR A 88 1.92 2.47 -10.55
N TYR A 89 1.50 2.08 -9.33
CA TYR A 89 2.40 1.55 -8.31
C TYR A 89 3.15 0.31 -8.80
N GLY A 90 2.43 -0.69 -9.33
CA GLY A 90 3.05 -1.88 -9.90
C GLY A 90 4.00 -1.60 -11.07
N THR A 91 3.61 -0.71 -11.99
CA THR A 91 4.45 -0.30 -13.13
C THR A 91 5.73 0.40 -12.67
N ARG A 92 5.65 1.28 -11.66
CA ARG A 92 6.83 1.97 -11.11
C ARG A 92 7.77 1.01 -10.41
N LEU A 93 7.27 0.07 -9.60
CA LEU A 93 8.08 -0.97 -8.98
C LEU A 93 8.79 -1.83 -10.02
N ARG A 94 8.09 -2.22 -11.10
CA ARG A 94 8.71 -2.94 -12.22
C ARG A 94 9.82 -2.12 -12.88
N ALA A 95 9.57 -0.83 -13.12
CA ALA A 95 10.57 0.07 -13.70
C ALA A 95 11.79 0.29 -12.77
N ALA A 96 11.60 0.14 -11.46
CA ALA A 96 12.66 0.22 -10.45
C ALA A 96 13.37 -1.12 -10.19
N GLY A 97 13.09 -2.16 -10.98
CA GLY A 97 13.77 -3.45 -10.89
C GLY A 97 13.31 -4.34 -9.73
N VAL A 98 12.17 -4.07 -9.11
CA VAL A 98 11.60 -4.92 -8.06
C VAL A 98 11.14 -6.25 -8.68
N SER A 99 11.43 -7.37 -8.01
CA SER A 99 11.08 -8.72 -8.48
C SER A 99 9.56 -8.92 -8.63
N GLU A 100 9.13 -9.89 -9.45
CA GLU A 100 7.70 -10.17 -9.60
C GLU A 100 7.05 -10.68 -8.32
N GLU A 101 7.78 -11.52 -7.58
CA GLU A 101 7.39 -12.05 -6.28
C GLU A 101 7.14 -10.91 -5.27
N ASP A 102 8.11 -10.00 -5.11
CA ASP A 102 7.97 -8.87 -4.19
C ASP A 102 6.87 -7.90 -4.65
N ARG A 103 6.69 -7.69 -5.96
CA ARG A 103 5.56 -6.89 -6.47
C ARG A 103 4.21 -7.54 -6.16
N ALA A 104 4.09 -8.86 -6.27
CA ALA A 104 2.87 -9.58 -5.96
C ALA A 104 2.53 -9.48 -4.46
N LEU A 105 3.54 -9.58 -3.59
CA LEU A 105 3.43 -9.34 -2.16
C LEU A 105 2.98 -7.91 -1.85
N LEU A 106 3.66 -6.90 -2.39
CA LEU A 106 3.35 -5.47 -2.18
C LEU A 106 1.97 -5.08 -2.72
N LEU A 107 1.50 -5.70 -3.80
CA LEU A 107 0.15 -5.50 -4.29
C LEU A 107 -0.89 -6.27 -3.45
N GLY A 108 -0.50 -7.27 -2.68
CA GLY A 108 -1.44 -8.16 -1.98
C GLY A 108 -2.13 -9.14 -2.94
N HIS A 109 -1.44 -9.54 -4.01
CA HIS A 109 -1.80 -10.65 -4.89
C HIS A 109 -1.19 -11.99 -4.43
N ALA A 110 -0.57 -12.00 -3.26
CA ALA A 110 -0.11 -13.20 -2.56
C ALA A 110 -1.19 -14.30 -2.56
N ASN A 111 -0.92 -15.41 -3.26
CA ASN A 111 -1.76 -16.60 -3.20
C ASN A 111 -1.80 -17.13 -1.76
N LYS A 112 -2.90 -17.82 -1.41
CA LYS A 112 -3.33 -18.25 -0.06
C LYS A 112 -2.33 -19.07 0.79
N SER A 113 -1.10 -19.31 0.31
CA SER A 113 -0.04 -20.09 0.95
C SER A 113 1.15 -19.24 1.44
N MET A 114 0.92 -17.98 1.83
CA MET A 114 1.97 -17.07 2.34
C MET A 114 1.92 -16.70 3.84
N PRO A 115 1.38 -17.50 4.79
CA PRO A 115 1.61 -17.21 6.22
C PRO A 115 3.09 -17.27 6.64
N GLU A 116 3.93 -18.03 5.95
CA GLU A 116 5.32 -18.32 6.35
C GLU A 116 6.32 -17.18 6.05
N HIS A 117 5.97 -16.22 5.21
CA HIS A 117 6.89 -15.18 4.73
C HIS A 117 6.84 -13.84 5.50
N TYR A 118 6.18 -13.77 6.67
CA TYR A 118 6.22 -12.57 7.52
C TYR A 118 7.31 -12.64 8.60
N ALA A 119 8.45 -13.25 8.29
CA ALA A 119 9.66 -13.04 9.08
C ALA A 119 10.05 -11.56 9.01
N THR A 120 10.59 -11.00 10.10
CA THR A 120 11.01 -9.59 10.18
C THR A 120 11.88 -9.16 9.00
N GLY A 121 12.84 -10.01 8.60
CA GLY A 121 13.72 -9.72 7.45
C GLY A 121 13.01 -9.67 6.10
N THR A 122 11.89 -10.39 5.93
CA THR A 122 11.05 -10.26 4.72
C THR A 122 10.25 -8.96 4.74
N VAL A 123 9.77 -8.53 5.91
CA VAL A 123 9.06 -7.24 6.05
C VAL A 123 9.99 -6.06 5.76
N GLU A 124 11.19 -6.05 6.33
CA GLU A 124 12.22 -5.04 6.06
C GLU A 124 12.55 -4.96 4.57
N ARG A 125 12.81 -6.11 3.93
CA ARG A 125 13.06 -6.20 2.49
C ARG A 125 11.91 -5.60 1.67
N LEU A 126 10.66 -5.87 2.06
CA LEU A 126 9.48 -5.36 1.34
C LEU A 126 9.31 -3.84 1.52
N VAL A 127 9.65 -3.28 2.69
CA VAL A 127 9.70 -1.83 2.91
C VAL A 127 10.73 -1.19 1.99
N ASP A 128 11.94 -1.75 1.89
CA ASP A 128 12.98 -1.28 0.98
C ASP A 128 12.52 -1.33 -0.48
N GLN A 129 11.87 -2.42 -0.90
CA GLN A 129 11.32 -2.52 -2.25
C GLN A 129 10.20 -1.50 -2.49
N ALA A 130 9.34 -1.24 -1.50
CA ALA A 130 8.27 -0.24 -1.61
C ALA A 130 8.83 1.17 -1.81
N ASN A 131 9.91 1.52 -1.11
CA ASN A 131 10.59 2.82 -1.21
C ASN A 131 11.22 3.07 -2.59
N LYS A 132 11.58 2.03 -3.35
CA LYS A 132 12.08 2.19 -4.73
C LYS A 132 11.07 2.83 -5.68
N VAL A 133 9.79 2.90 -5.33
CA VAL A 133 8.77 3.61 -6.14
C VAL A 133 9.04 5.11 -6.27
N GLU A 134 9.80 5.69 -5.33
CA GLU A 134 10.11 7.12 -5.29
C GLU A 134 11.25 7.53 -6.23
N LEU A 135 11.93 6.57 -6.85
CA LEU A 135 13.00 6.83 -7.81
C LEU A 135 12.46 7.61 -9.02
N LYS A 136 12.73 8.92 -9.04
CA LYS A 136 12.47 9.81 -10.17
C LYS A 136 13.30 9.36 -11.36
N ARG A 137 12.65 8.81 -12.39
CA ARG A 137 13.33 8.31 -13.58
C ARG A 137 14.06 9.46 -14.30
N LYS A 138 15.38 9.33 -14.51
CA LYS A 138 16.05 10.00 -15.65
C LYS A 138 15.36 9.50 -16.92
N ARG A 139 14.88 10.41 -17.77
CA ARG A 139 14.29 10.06 -19.07
C ARG A 139 15.30 9.22 -19.85
N MET A 140 14.97 7.95 -20.13
CA MET A 140 15.73 7.14 -21.07
C MET A 140 15.16 7.41 -22.46
N THR A 141 15.93 8.06 -23.32
CA THR A 141 15.63 8.19 -24.74
C THR A 141 15.94 6.86 -25.41
N ILE A 142 14.92 6.19 -25.95
CA ILE A 142 15.08 4.96 -26.73
C ILE A 142 15.00 5.36 -28.20
N LEU A 143 16.09 5.16 -28.94
CA LEU A 143 16.09 5.28 -30.39
C LEU A 143 15.78 3.90 -30.99
N ARG A 144 14.76 3.85 -31.87
CA ARG A 144 14.51 2.66 -32.70
C ARG A 144 15.42 2.75 -33.92
N VAL A 145 16.32 1.78 -34.09
CA VAL A 145 17.10 1.65 -35.32
C VAL A 145 16.15 1.21 -36.43
N VAL A 146 16.11 1.96 -37.51
CA VAL A 146 15.45 1.59 -38.76
C VAL A 146 16.53 0.98 -39.64
N ASN A 147 16.45 -0.32 -39.90
CA ASN A 147 17.28 -0.95 -40.91
C ASN A 147 16.65 -0.62 -42.26
N GLY A 148 17.39 0.12 -43.09
CA GLY A 148 17.03 0.43 -44.48
C GLY A 148 17.18 -0.76 -45.41
#